data_AF-A0A401PW31-F1
#
_entry.id   AF-A0A401PW31-F1
#
_cell.length_a   1.000
_cell.length_b   1.000
_cell.length_c   1.000
_cell.angle_alpha   90.00
_cell.angle_beta   90.00
_cell.angle_gamma   90.00
#
_symmetry.space_group_name_H-M   'P 1'
#
loop_
_entity.id
_entity.type
_entity.pdbx_description
1 polymer ?
#
loop_
_entity_poly.entity_id
_entity_poly.type
_entity_poly.pdbx_seq_one_letter_code
_entity_poly.pdbx_strand_id
1 'polypeptide(L)'
;VYYCRSLAIAFIEYNVLQRFHDFIHNSDTPIKLQPVLERLSSLYGLWSLTKQTAVLYQGGYFTGNQPARRLQNTVLNLCAQLKDDSVALVDVLAPPDFILNSPIGKADGEIYKNLWAAVLQGKNVLERPSWWLEFCANKPSIGSMKSKL
;
A
#
# COMPACT_ATOMS: atom_id res chain seq x y z
N VAL A 1 -3.75 -28.77 14.61
CA VAL A 1 -4.55 -27.90 13.69
C VAL A 1 -4.36 -26.40 13.98
N TYR A 2 -4.23 -25.96 15.25
CA TYR A 2 -4.14 -24.52 15.60
C TYR A 2 -3.00 -23.71 14.93
N TYR A 3 -1.84 -24.32 14.66
CA TYR A 3 -0.68 -23.63 14.08
C TYR A 3 -0.48 -23.83 12.57
N CYS A 4 -1.28 -24.69 11.93
CA CYS A 4 -1.08 -25.07 10.53
C CYS A 4 -1.21 -23.86 9.58
N ARG A 5 -2.15 -22.95 9.85
CA ARG A 5 -2.32 -21.72 9.06
C ARG A 5 -1.11 -20.80 9.18
N SER A 6 -0.65 -20.51 10.40
CA SER A 6 0.49 -19.61 10.61
C SER A 6 1.78 -20.16 10.02
N LEU A 7 1.99 -21.48 10.16
CA LEU A 7 3.13 -22.17 9.54
C LEU A 7 3.07 -22.12 8.01
N ALA A 8 1.90 -22.36 7.41
CA ALA A 8 1.72 -22.28 5.96
C ALA A 8 2.01 -20.87 5.43
N ILE A 9 1.56 -19.83 6.12
CA ILE A 9 1.85 -18.43 5.77
C ILE A 9 3.37 -18.17 5.84
N ALA A 10 4.02 -18.53 6.94
CA ALA A 10 5.46 -18.33 7.10
C ALA A 10 6.28 -19.08 6.04
N PHE A 11 5.86 -20.30 5.68
CA PHE A 11 6.50 -21.09 4.62
C PHE A 11 6.36 -20.46 3.23
N ILE A 12 5.20 -19.88 2.93
CA ILE A 12 4.97 -19.16 1.67
C ILE A 12 5.79 -17.87 1.64
N GLU A 13 5.79 -17.08 2.72
CA GLU A 13 6.59 -15.86 2.84
C GLU A 13 8.09 -16.15 2.63
N TYR A 14 8.59 -17.24 3.24
CA TYR A 14 9.95 -17.73 3.03
C TYR A 14 10.22 -18.13 1.56
N ASN A 15 9.32 -18.89 0.94
CA ASN A 15 9.47 -19.29 -0.46
C ASN A 15 9.52 -18.10 -1.42
N VAL A 16 8.66 -17.09 -1.19
CA VAL A 16 8.65 -15.86 -1.99
C VAL A 16 9.98 -15.14 -1.83
N LEU A 17 10.48 -14.99 -0.60
CA LEU A 17 11.76 -14.33 -0.33
C LEU A 17 12.93 -15.07 -0.96
N GLN A 18 12.96 -16.41 -0.85
CA GLN A 18 14.00 -17.24 -1.45
C GLN A 18 14.01 -17.10 -2.97
N ARG A 19 12.85 -17.25 -3.63
CA ARG A 19 12.74 -17.10 -5.09
C ARG A 19 13.15 -15.71 -5.55
N PHE A 20 12.81 -14.67 -4.79
CA PHE A 20 13.21 -13.31 -5.12
C PHE A 20 14.74 -13.15 -4.99
N HIS A 21 15.34 -13.66 -3.92
CA HIS A 21 16.79 -13.66 -3.75
C HIS A 21 17.51 -14.39 -4.89
N ASP A 22 17.05 -15.59 -5.25
CA ASP A 22 17.61 -16.39 -6.35
C ASP A 22 17.49 -15.65 -7.70
N PHE A 23 16.35 -14.98 -7.95
CA PHE A 23 16.15 -14.19 -9.16
C PHE A 23 17.12 -13.01 -9.27
N ILE A 24 17.38 -12.31 -8.17
CA ILE A 24 18.32 -11.17 -8.15
C ILE A 24 19.75 -11.62 -8.47
N HIS A 25 20.15 -12.78 -7.98
CA HIS A 25 21.51 -13.33 -8.13
C HIS A 25 21.70 -14.15 -9.41
N ASN A 26 20.66 -14.30 -10.24
CA ASN A 26 20.77 -14.92 -11.54
C ASN A 26 21.65 -14.05 -12.49
N SER A 27 22.46 -14.70 -13.33
CA SER A 27 23.29 -14.06 -14.35
C SER A 27 22.49 -13.22 -15.37
N ASP A 28 21.21 -13.51 -15.52
CA ASP A 28 20.31 -12.77 -16.43
C ASP A 28 19.92 -11.39 -15.88
N THR A 29 20.07 -11.16 -14.57
CA THR A 29 19.64 -9.92 -13.93
C THR A 29 20.69 -8.82 -14.12
N PRO A 30 20.33 -7.65 -14.71
CA PRO A 30 21.27 -6.57 -14.92
C PRO A 30 21.89 -6.07 -13.61
N ILE A 31 23.22 -6.01 -13.56
CA ILE A 31 24.00 -5.61 -12.38
C ILE A 31 23.55 -4.24 -11.82
N LYS A 32 23.14 -3.31 -12.69
CA LYS A 32 22.69 -1.98 -12.28
C LYS A 32 21.37 -1.99 -11.49
N LEU A 33 20.52 -2.99 -11.68
CA LEU A 33 19.22 -3.10 -11.03
C LEU A 33 19.29 -3.90 -9.71
N GLN A 34 20.31 -4.75 -9.55
CA GLN A 34 20.48 -5.59 -8.37
C GLN A 34 20.37 -4.80 -7.05
N PRO A 35 21.03 -3.64 -6.86
CA PRO A 35 20.96 -2.93 -5.58
C PRO A 35 19.55 -2.48 -5.19
N VAL A 36 18.74 -2.05 -6.16
CA VAL A 36 17.36 -1.59 -5.92
C VAL A 36 16.46 -2.79 -5.63
N LEU A 37 16.61 -3.88 -6.39
CA LEU A 37 15.86 -5.11 -6.19
C LEU A 37 16.22 -5.79 -4.85
N GLU A 38 17.48 -5.75 -4.43
CA GLU A 38 17.94 -6.23 -3.12
C GLU A 38 17.31 -5.45 -1.97
N ARG A 39 17.21 -4.12 -2.11
CA ARG A 39 16.53 -3.27 -1.12
C ARG A 39 15.05 -3.63 -1.02
N LEU A 40 14.38 -3.87 -2.15
CA LEU A 40 12.97 -4.32 -2.17
C LEU A 40 12.78 -5.70 -1.54
N SER A 41 13.66 -6.66 -1.88
CA SER A 41 13.64 -8.01 -1.32
C SER A 41 13.89 -7.98 0.19
N SER A 42 14.87 -7.19 0.63
CA SER A 42 15.16 -6.96 2.05
C SER A 42 13.98 -6.31 2.78
N LEU A 43 13.34 -5.31 2.17
CA LEU A 43 12.17 -4.65 2.74
C LEU A 43 11.01 -5.62 2.93
N TYR A 44 10.71 -6.44 1.92
CA TYR A 44 9.69 -7.48 2.00
C TYR A 44 10.00 -8.52 3.08
N GLY A 45 11.24 -9.01 3.14
CA GLY A 45 11.68 -9.97 4.15
C GLY A 45 11.56 -9.43 5.57
N LEU A 46 12.05 -8.21 5.82
CA LEU A 46 11.97 -7.56 7.13
C LEU A 46 10.53 -7.24 7.53
N TRP A 47 9.69 -6.79 6.60
CA TRP A 47 8.27 -6.54 6.87
C TRP A 47 7.52 -7.84 7.23
N SER A 48 7.76 -8.92 6.48
CA SER A 48 7.17 -10.24 6.76
C SER A 48 7.62 -10.75 8.13
N LEU A 49 8.92 -10.59 8.45
CA LEU A 49 9.47 -10.95 9.75
C LEU A 49 8.87 -10.09 10.88
N THR A 50 8.61 -8.81 10.63
CA THR A 50 7.97 -7.91 11.60
C THR A 50 6.63 -8.46 12.06
N LYS A 51 5.84 -9.04 11.15
CA LYS A 51 4.54 -9.66 11.49
C LYS A 51 4.67 -10.91 12.35
N GLN A 52 5.73 -11.70 12.15
CA GLN A 52 5.98 -12.94 12.88
C GLN A 52 6.80 -12.75 14.16
N THR A 53 7.14 -11.50 14.51
CA THR A 53 7.99 -11.15 15.65
C THR A 53 7.52 -11.79 16.97
N ALA A 54 6.21 -11.82 17.24
CA ALA A 54 5.65 -12.42 18.45
C ALA A 54 6.00 -13.92 18.59
N VAL A 55 5.96 -14.67 17.48
CA VAL A 55 6.30 -16.10 17.44
C VAL A 55 7.80 -16.29 17.65
N LEU A 56 8.63 -15.41 17.09
CA LEU A 56 10.08 -15.44 17.27
C LEU A 56 10.50 -15.16 18.73
N TYR A 57 9.77 -14.28 19.43
CA TYR A 57 9.94 -14.07 20.86
C TYR A 57 9.48 -15.28 21.68
N GLN A 58 8.31 -15.84 21.35
CA GLN A 58 7.80 -17.03 22.03
C GLN A 58 8.72 -18.24 21.87
N GLY A 59 9.33 -18.40 20.70
CA GLY A 59 10.32 -19.46 20.41
C GLY A 59 11.72 -19.20 20.97
N GLY A 60 11.95 -18.07 21.66
CA GLY A 60 13.24 -17.70 22.23
C GLY A 60 14.30 -17.27 21.21
N TYR A 61 13.96 -17.13 19.92
CA TYR A 61 14.86 -16.64 18.88
C TYR A 61 15.18 -15.15 19.09
N PHE A 62 14.18 -14.37 19.48
CA PHE A 62 14.38 -12.99 19.91
C PHE A 62 14.32 -12.85 21.43
N THR A 63 15.24 -12.06 21.97
CA THR A 63 15.31 -11.73 23.39
C THR A 63 15.53 -10.24 23.59
N GLY A 64 14.86 -9.67 24.59
CA GLY A 64 14.92 -8.23 24.89
C GLY A 64 14.24 -7.33 23.83
N ASN A 65 14.41 -6.02 23.96
CA ASN A 65 13.75 -5.03 23.11
C ASN A 65 14.54 -4.62 21.85
N GLN A 66 15.84 -4.94 21.80
CA GLN A 66 16.72 -4.50 20.71
C GLN A 66 16.34 -5.09 19.34
N PRO A 67 16.02 -6.39 19.21
CA PRO A 67 15.73 -6.99 17.89
C PRO A 67 14.54 -6.32 17.20
N ALA A 68 13.42 -6.16 17.91
CA ALA A 68 12.23 -5.49 17.38
C ALA A 68 12.50 -4.04 16.97
N ARG A 69 13.24 -3.29 17.80
CA ARG A 69 13.58 -1.88 17.50
C ARG A 69 14.51 -1.75 16.30
N ARG A 70 15.52 -2.63 16.18
CA ARG A 70 16.42 -2.67 15.03
C ARG A 70 15.65 -2.99 13.75
N LEU A 71 14.73 -3.96 13.80
CA LEU A 71 13.89 -4.34 12.67
C LEU A 71 13.09 -3.15 12.13
N GLN A 72 12.37 -2.44 13.01
CA GLN A 72 11.57 -1.27 12.64
C GLN A 72 12.45 -0.15 12.07
N ASN A 73 13.59 0.14 12.68
CA ASN A 73 14.52 1.15 12.19
C ASN A 73 15.08 0.79 10.80
N THR A 74 15.43 -0.47 10.57
CA THR A 74 15.93 -0.92 9.26
C THR A 74 14.84 -0.82 8.19
N VAL A 75 13.59 -1.16 8.50
CA VAL A 75 12.46 -0.96 7.58
C VAL A 75 12.32 0.51 7.19
N LEU A 76 12.36 1.43 8.17
CA LEU A 76 12.28 2.87 7.89
C LEU A 76 13.46 3.36 7.04
N ASN A 77 14.67 2.89 7.33
CA ASN A 77 15.87 3.24 6.55
C ASN A 77 15.77 2.74 5.10
N LEU A 78 15.27 1.52 4.88
CA LEU A 78 15.05 0.99 3.53
C LEU A 78 13.96 1.77 2.78
N CYS A 79 12.86 2.13 3.45
CA CYS A 79 11.83 2.99 2.87
C CYS A 79 12.41 4.35 2.44
N ALA A 80 13.30 4.94 3.26
CA ALA A 80 13.96 6.19 2.91
C ALA A 80 14.88 6.04 1.69
N GLN A 81 15.61 4.94 1.57
CA GLN A 81 16.48 4.65 0.42
C GLN A 81 15.70 4.36 -0.87
N LEU A 82 14.54 3.72 -0.78
CA LEU A 82 13.70 3.37 -1.92
C LEU A 82 12.76 4.50 -2.36
N LYS A 83 12.65 5.57 -1.57
CA LYS A 83 11.76 6.69 -1.84
C LYS A 83 12.00 7.30 -3.22
N ASP A 84 13.26 7.54 -3.58
CA ASP A 84 13.62 8.24 -4.81
C ASP A 84 13.39 7.36 -6.06
N ASP A 85 13.48 6.04 -5.91
CA ASP A 85 13.22 5.06 -6.98
C ASP A 85 11.72 4.67 -7.08
N SER A 86 10.89 5.09 -6.11
CA SER A 86 9.52 4.57 -5.95
C SER A 86 8.62 4.78 -7.16
N VAL A 87 8.70 5.96 -7.79
CA VAL A 87 7.92 6.28 -9.00
C VAL A 87 8.32 5.36 -10.15
N ALA A 88 9.62 5.26 -10.44
CA ALA A 88 10.13 4.42 -11.51
C ALA A 88 9.79 2.93 -11.30
N LEU A 89 9.84 2.44 -10.06
CA LEU A 89 9.47 1.06 -9.73
C LEU A 89 7.98 0.77 -9.97
N VAL A 90 7.12 1.75 -9.67
CA VAL A 90 5.68 1.63 -9.93
C VAL A 90 5.38 1.75 -11.42
N ASP A 91 6.05 2.65 -12.13
CA ASP A 91 5.84 2.88 -13.56
C ASP A 91 6.11 1.63 -14.42
N VAL A 92 7.10 0.80 -14.05
CA VAL A 92 7.39 -0.47 -14.74
C VAL A 92 6.25 -1.47 -14.61
N LEU A 93 5.46 -1.39 -13.53
CA LEU A 93 4.32 -2.26 -13.27
C LEU A 93 2.98 -1.66 -13.69
N ALA A 94 2.93 -0.33 -13.87
CA ALA A 94 1.70 0.40 -14.10
C ALA A 94 1.10 0.04 -15.48
N PRO A 95 -0.18 -0.39 -15.54
CA PRO A 95 -0.87 -0.52 -16.80
C PRO A 95 -1.18 0.88 -17.36
N PRO A 96 -1.50 1.00 -18.67
CA PRO A 96 -1.97 2.25 -19.25
C PRO A 96 -3.11 2.91 -18.47
N ASP A 97 -3.15 4.24 -18.45
CA ASP A 97 -4.11 5.04 -17.66
C ASP A 97 -5.58 4.65 -17.88
N PHE A 98 -5.95 4.20 -19.09
CA PHE A 98 -7.30 3.76 -19.40
C PHE A 98 -7.69 2.45 -18.68
N ILE A 99 -6.73 1.58 -18.41
CA ILE A 99 -6.92 0.35 -17.63
C ILE A 99 -6.90 0.69 -16.14
N LEU A 100 -5.96 1.54 -15.73
CA LEU A 100 -5.84 1.98 -14.33
C LEU A 100 -7.12 2.69 -13.86
N ASN A 101 -7.75 3.47 -14.74
CA ASN A 101 -9.02 4.15 -14.52
C ASN A 101 -9.06 4.91 -13.17
N SER A 102 -7.95 5.57 -12.84
CA SER A 102 -7.76 6.27 -11.57
C SER A 102 -7.35 7.71 -11.83
N PRO A 103 -8.14 8.72 -11.40
CA PRO A 103 -7.76 10.12 -11.58
C PRO A 103 -6.53 10.52 -10.75
N ILE A 104 -6.28 9.86 -9.62
CA ILE A 104 -5.13 10.16 -8.76
C ILE A 104 -3.85 9.41 -9.17
N GLY A 105 -3.99 8.34 -9.95
CA GLY A 105 -2.88 7.48 -10.37
C GLY A 105 -2.40 7.73 -11.80
N LYS A 106 -2.90 8.78 -12.44
CA LYS A 106 -2.60 9.08 -13.84
C LYS A 106 -1.13 9.47 -14.03
N ALA A 107 -0.53 9.04 -15.13
CA ALA A 107 0.90 9.23 -15.40
C ALA A 107 1.36 10.70 -15.52
N ASP A 108 0.44 11.64 -15.80
CA ASP A 108 0.77 13.08 -15.91
C ASP A 108 1.05 13.76 -14.56
N GLY A 109 0.76 13.09 -13.43
CA GLY A 109 0.95 13.63 -12.09
C GLY A 109 0.03 14.82 -11.73
N GLU A 110 -0.94 15.17 -12.58
CA GLU A 110 -1.82 16.33 -12.39
C GLU A 110 -3.04 16.01 -11.51
N ILE A 111 -2.78 15.46 -10.31
CA ILE A 111 -3.77 14.87 -9.40
C ILE A 111 -5.04 15.72 -9.25
N TYR A 112 -4.89 17.00 -8.90
CA TYR A 112 -6.04 17.88 -8.64
C TYR A 112 -6.88 18.15 -9.89
N LYS A 113 -6.23 18.33 -11.04
CA LYS A 113 -6.92 18.57 -12.32
C LYS A 113 -7.67 17.33 -12.77
N ASN A 114 -7.03 16.16 -12.66
CA ASN A 114 -7.65 14.88 -13.00
C ASN A 114 -8.82 14.55 -12.09
N LEU A 115 -8.68 14.77 -10.78
CA LEU A 115 -9.76 14.55 -9.81
C LEU A 115 -10.94 15.48 -10.10
N TRP A 116 -10.67 16.77 -10.33
CA TRP A 116 -11.71 17.73 -10.68
C TRP A 116 -12.43 17.37 -11.97
N ALA A 117 -11.68 17.00 -13.02
CA ALA A 117 -12.24 16.55 -14.29
C ALA A 117 -13.11 15.29 -14.11
N ALA A 118 -12.66 14.31 -13.32
CA ALA A 118 -13.43 13.10 -13.04
C ALA A 118 -14.73 13.39 -12.27
N VAL A 119 -14.69 14.31 -11.29
CA VAL A 119 -15.89 14.76 -10.59
C VAL A 119 -16.87 15.41 -11.56
N LEU A 120 -16.41 16.29 -12.46
CA LEU A 120 -17.27 16.97 -13.43
C LEU A 120 -17.90 16.04 -14.47
N GLN A 121 -17.33 14.87 -14.72
CA GLN A 121 -17.93 13.85 -15.60
C GLN A 121 -19.14 13.15 -14.97
N GLY A 122 -19.38 13.34 -13.67
CA GLY A 122 -20.55 12.80 -12.99
C GLY A 122 -21.87 13.44 -13.48
N LYS A 123 -22.96 12.68 -13.39
CA LYS A 123 -24.30 13.18 -13.77
C LYS A 123 -24.77 14.25 -12.79
N ASN A 124 -25.29 15.36 -13.32
CA ASN A 124 -25.94 16.46 -12.57
C ASN A 124 -25.06 17.06 -11.46
N VAL A 125 -23.73 17.04 -11.63
CA VAL A 125 -22.78 17.48 -10.59
C VAL A 125 -22.81 18.99 -10.36
N LEU A 126 -23.02 19.77 -11.41
CA LEU A 126 -23.14 21.23 -11.33
C LEU A 126 -24.59 21.70 -11.12
N GLU A 127 -25.55 20.77 -11.11
CA GLU A 127 -26.96 21.09 -10.96
C GLU A 127 -27.37 21.02 -9.48
N ARG A 128 -28.50 21.66 -9.17
CA ARG A 128 -29.11 21.46 -7.86
C ARG A 128 -29.61 20.02 -7.76
N PRO A 129 -29.40 19.35 -6.62
CA PRO A 129 -29.96 18.02 -6.44
C PRO A 129 -31.49 18.07 -6.53
N SER A 130 -32.10 16.99 -7.02
CA SER A 130 -33.56 16.89 -7.22
C SER A 130 -34.38 17.19 -5.95
N TRP A 131 -33.84 16.82 -4.79
CA TRP A 131 -34.43 17.02 -3.46
C TRP A 131 -34.16 18.42 -2.86
N TRP A 132 -33.50 19.34 -3.57
CA TRP A 132 -33.18 20.67 -3.04
C TRP A 132 -34.42 21.44 -2.55
N LEU A 133 -35.53 21.35 -3.29
CA LEU A 133 -36.78 22.00 -2.93
C LEU A 133 -37.38 21.43 -1.63
N GLU A 134 -37.26 20.13 -1.40
CA GLU A 134 -37.76 19.47 -0.18
C GLU A 134 -37.01 19.95 1.06
N PHE A 135 -35.69 20.14 0.95
CA PHE A 135 -34.87 20.71 2.01
C PHE A 135 -35.24 22.18 2.32
N CYS A 136 -35.50 22.98 1.29
CA CYS A 136 -35.94 24.36 1.47
C CYS A 136 -37.34 24.45 2.09
N ALA A 137 -38.26 23.55 1.72
CA ALA A 137 -39.63 23.53 2.24
C ALA A 137 -39.70 23.00 3.69
N ASN A 138 -38.88 22.00 4.03
CA ASN A 138 -38.88 21.32 5.33
C ASN A 138 -37.57 21.54 6.09
N LYS A 139 -37.21 22.80 6.33
CA LYS A 139 -35.95 23.14 7.03
C LYS A 139 -35.91 22.45 8.41
N PRO A 140 -34.87 21.67 8.73
CA PRO A 140 -34.76 21.04 10.04
C PRO A 140 -34.61 22.10 11.12
N SER A 141 -35.34 21.94 12.23
CA SER A 141 -35.18 22.80 13.40
C SER A 141 -33.84 22.49 14.09
N ILE A 142 -33.08 23.54 14.37
CA ILE A 142 -31.78 23.43 15.06
C ILE A 142 -32.04 22.79 16.43
N GLY A 143 -31.41 21.63 16.69
CA GLY A 143 -31.57 20.86 17.93
C GLY A 143 -32.52 19.66 17.87
N SER A 144 -33.10 19.33 16.72
CA SER A 144 -33.92 18.12 16.58
C SER A 144 -33.07 16.84 16.59
N MET A 145 -33.28 15.96 17.59
CA MET A 145 -32.58 14.67 17.71
C MET A 145 -33.10 13.56 16.77
N LYS A 146 -34.09 13.84 15.92
CA LYS A 146 -34.66 12.85 14.99
C LYS A 146 -34.26 13.21 13.56
N SER A 147 -33.53 12.32 12.88
CA SER A 147 -33.32 12.43 11.44
C SER A 147 -34.66 12.27 10.72
N LYS A 148 -35.02 13.26 9.90
CA LYS A 148 -36.18 13.20 9.00
C LYS A 148 -35.72 12.78 7.59
N LEU A 149 -35.06 11.63 7.52
CA LEU A 149 -34.78 10.91 6.28
C LEU A 149 -35.66 9.66 6.25
#